data_AF-A0A2S6FU40-F1
#
_entry.id   AF-A0A2S6FU40-F1
#
_cell.length_a   1.000
_cell.length_b   1.000
_cell.length_c   1.000
_cell.angle_alpha   90.00
_cell.angle_beta   90.00
_cell.angle_gamma   90.00
#
_symmetry.space_group_name_H-M   'P 1'
#
loop_
_entity.id
_entity.type
_entity.pdbx_description
1 polymer ?
#
loop_
_entity_poly.entity_id
_entity_poly.type
_entity_poly.pdbx_seq_one_letter_code
_entity_poly.pdbx_strand_id
1 'polypeptide(L)'
;MEIMNIKNKSEYIRRMAIYGYMLQLDLDALQKPLKLMGNISNNINQIATRVNSTGNFYKEDLEELQGSCRQLKNDIVPVILELSKKGV
;
A
#
# COMPACT_ATOMS: atom_id res chain seq x y z
N MET A 1 16.08 -2.33 -22.10
CA MET A 1 14.86 -3.17 -21.98
C MET A 1 14.72 -3.81 -20.61
N GLU A 2 15.82 -4.15 -19.92
CA GLU A 2 15.79 -4.75 -18.57
C GLU A 2 15.05 -3.89 -17.53
N ILE A 3 15.19 -2.57 -17.58
CA ILE A 3 14.55 -1.62 -16.65
C ILE A 3 13.03 -1.48 -16.87
N MET A 4 12.43 -2.17 -17.86
CA MET A 4 10.97 -2.20 -18.09
C MET A 4 10.42 -3.63 -18.06
N ASN A 5 11.24 -4.61 -17.65
CA ASN A 5 10.94 -6.04 -17.68
C ASN A 5 10.47 -6.53 -19.09
N ILE A 6 11.05 -5.97 -20.15
CA ILE A 6 10.67 -6.32 -21.53
C ILE A 6 11.62 -7.37 -22.07
N LYS A 7 11.08 -8.52 -22.48
CA LYS A 7 11.86 -9.69 -22.88
C LYS A 7 12.45 -9.59 -24.28
N ASN A 8 11.80 -8.83 -25.19
CA ASN A 8 12.27 -8.67 -26.56
C ASN A 8 11.70 -7.39 -27.23
N LYS A 9 12.31 -6.98 -28.35
CA LYS A 9 11.93 -5.77 -29.09
C LYS A 9 10.49 -5.79 -29.62
N SER A 10 9.99 -6.94 -30.03
CA SER A 10 8.62 -7.06 -30.53
C SER A 10 7.59 -6.80 -29.42
N GLU A 11 7.88 -7.21 -28.18
CA GLU A 11 7.06 -6.89 -27.02
C GLU A 11 7.09 -5.40 -26.70
N TYR A 12 8.25 -4.75 -26.76
CA TYR A 12 8.36 -3.29 -26.60
C TYR A 12 7.46 -2.56 -27.61
N ILE A 13 7.58 -2.88 -28.90
CA ILE A 13 6.84 -2.20 -29.98
C ILE A 13 5.34 -2.39 -29.81
N ARG A 14 4.86 -3.61 -29.51
CA ARG A 14 3.44 -3.85 -29.28
C ARG A 14 2.91 -3.08 -28.08
N ARG A 15 3.64 -3.07 -26.97
CA ARG A 15 3.24 -2.31 -25.77
C ARG A 15 3.22 -0.81 -26.06
N MET A 16 4.20 -0.26 -26.77
CA MET A 16 4.21 1.16 -27.15
C MET A 16 3.08 1.52 -28.11
N ALA A 17 2.75 0.65 -29.06
CA ALA A 17 1.64 0.88 -30.00
C ALA A 17 0.28 0.90 -29.31
N ILE A 18 0.10 0.13 -28.22
CA ILE A 18 -1.15 0.07 -27.44
C ILE A 18 -1.24 1.22 -26.44
N TYR A 19 -0.19 1.44 -25.64
CA TYR A 19 -0.25 2.32 -24.48
C TYR A 19 0.32 3.72 -24.73
N GLY A 20 1.06 3.94 -25.82
CA GLY A 20 1.67 5.23 -26.19
C GLY A 20 2.90 5.62 -25.36
N TYR A 21 2.98 5.18 -24.10
CA TYR A 21 4.14 5.36 -23.22
C TYR A 21 4.23 4.23 -22.18
N MET A 22 5.43 4.00 -21.66
CA MET A 22 5.67 3.06 -20.56
C MET A 22 6.46 3.74 -19.45
N LEU A 23 5.90 3.73 -18.25
CA LEU A 23 6.51 4.25 -17.03
C LEU A 23 6.72 3.10 -16.05
N GLN A 24 7.96 2.87 -15.64
CA GLN A 24 8.26 1.98 -14.52
C GLN A 24 8.43 2.83 -13.27
N LEU A 25 7.47 2.70 -12.34
CA LEU A 25 7.53 3.35 -11.04
C LEU A 25 8.19 2.39 -10.05
N ASP A 26 9.27 2.82 -9.43
CA ASP A 26 9.82 2.16 -8.25
C ASP A 26 9.00 2.59 -7.03
N LEU A 27 8.24 1.65 -6.49
CA LEU A 27 7.33 1.84 -5.36
C LEU A 27 7.75 1.00 -4.15
N ASP A 28 9.01 0.57 -4.07
CA ASP A 28 9.48 -0.30 -2.99
C ASP A 28 9.26 0.33 -1.60
N ALA A 29 9.37 1.65 -1.50
CA ALA A 29 9.06 2.39 -0.28
C ALA A 29 7.60 2.27 0.20
N LEU A 30 6.65 1.93 -0.68
CA LEU A 30 5.24 1.74 -0.33
C LEU A 30 4.92 0.33 0.18
N GLN A 31 5.80 -0.66 -0.03
CA GLN A 31 5.52 -2.04 0.36
C GLN A 31 5.28 -2.20 1.87
N LYS A 32 6.08 -1.52 2.70
CA LYS A 32 5.95 -1.59 4.17
C LYS A 32 4.64 -0.93 4.66
N PRO A 33 4.29 0.30 4.28
CA PRO A 33 2.98 0.89 4.58
C PRO A 33 1.79 0.03 4.11
N LEU A 34 1.86 -0.55 2.91
CA LEU A 34 0.80 -1.43 2.38
C LEU A 34 0.59 -2.66 3.26
N LYS A 35 1.67 -3.28 3.74
CA LYS A 35 1.59 -4.41 4.67
C LYS A 35 0.96 -4.01 6.00
N LEU A 36 1.33 -2.86 6.57
CA LEU A 36 0.71 -2.33 7.79
C LEU A 36 -0.79 -2.07 7.61
N MET A 37 -1.19 -1.51 6.46
CA MET A 37 -2.59 -1.31 6.12
C MET A 37 -3.37 -2.63 6.05
N GLY A 38 -2.76 -3.68 5.48
CA GLY A 38 -3.33 -5.04 5.48
C GLY A 38 -3.56 -5.59 6.90
N ASN A 39 -2.59 -5.40 7.79
CA ASN A 39 -2.72 -5.81 9.19
C ASN A 39 -3.84 -5.06 9.92
N ILE A 40 -3.96 -3.74 9.71
CA ILE A 40 -5.05 -2.93 10.29
C ILE A 40 -6.40 -3.44 9.81
N SER A 41 -6.54 -3.74 8.51
CA SER A 41 -7.79 -4.28 7.95
C SER A 41 -8.17 -5.62 8.59
N ASN A 42 -7.19 -6.50 8.80
CA ASN A 42 -7.40 -7.77 9.50
C ASN A 42 -7.81 -7.56 10.96
N ASN A 43 -7.18 -6.63 11.67
CA ASN A 43 -7.54 -6.31 13.05
C ASN A 43 -8.97 -5.75 13.14
N ILE A 44 -9.37 -4.87 12.22
CA ILE A 44 -10.76 -4.37 12.12
C ILE A 44 -11.74 -5.55 11.94
N ASN A 45 -11.45 -6.47 11.03
CA ASN A 45 -12.31 -7.63 10.78
C ASN A 45 -12.45 -8.53 12.01
N GLN A 46 -11.35 -8.73 12.76
CA GLN A 46 -11.39 -9.48 14.01
C GLN A 46 -12.28 -8.80 15.06
N ILE A 47 -12.12 -7.48 15.22
CA ILE A 47 -12.95 -6.68 16.13
C ILE A 47 -14.43 -6.76 15.71
N ALA A 48 -14.74 -6.58 14.43
CA ALA A 48 -16.10 -6.66 13.92
C ALA A 48 -16.74 -8.04 14.17
N THR A 49 -15.99 -9.12 13.89
CA THR A 49 -16.45 -10.49 14.16
C THR A 49 -16.71 -10.71 15.65
N ARG A 50 -15.81 -10.22 16.52
CA ARG A 50 -15.92 -10.35 17.97
C ARG A 50 -17.11 -9.57 18.51
N VAL A 51 -17.27 -8.30 18.13
CA VAL A 51 -18.42 -7.45 18.51
C VAL A 51 -19.73 -8.08 18.05
N ASN A 52 -19.80 -8.63 16.84
CA ASN A 52 -20.99 -9.32 16.35
C ASN A 52 -21.31 -10.60 17.16
N SER A 53 -20.30 -11.22 17.77
CA SER A 53 -20.45 -12.48 18.52
C SER A 53 -20.75 -12.28 20.00
N THR A 54 -20.09 -11.33 20.67
CA THR A 54 -20.22 -11.09 22.12
C THR A 54 -21.00 -9.83 22.48
N GLY A 55 -21.28 -8.94 21.52
CA GLY A 55 -21.93 -7.64 21.76
C GLY A 55 -21.07 -6.63 22.52
N ASN A 56 -19.83 -6.99 22.88
CA ASN A 56 -18.93 -6.15 23.68
C ASN A 56 -17.77 -5.63 22.85
N PHE A 57 -17.46 -4.35 23.04
CA PHE A 57 -16.33 -3.66 22.44
C PHE A 57 -15.30 -3.32 23.54
N TYR A 58 -14.10 -3.87 23.40
CA TYR A 58 -13.03 -3.68 24.39
C TYR A 58 -12.21 -2.43 24.06
N LYS A 59 -11.79 -1.71 25.10
CA LYS A 59 -11.01 -0.48 24.94
C LYS A 59 -9.59 -0.78 24.46
N GLU A 60 -9.07 -1.94 24.84
CA GLU A 60 -7.75 -2.46 24.46
C GLU A 60 -7.64 -2.67 22.94
N ASP A 61 -8.70 -3.22 22.33
CA ASP A 61 -8.78 -3.41 20.87
C ASP A 61 -8.72 -2.07 20.12
N LEU A 62 -9.39 -1.04 20.67
CA LEU A 62 -9.36 0.33 20.13
C LEU A 62 -7.96 0.95 20.24
N GLU A 63 -7.30 0.78 21.39
CA GLU A 63 -5.95 1.32 21.63
C GLU A 63 -4.90 0.69 20.71
N GLU A 64 -4.97 -0.64 20.51
CA GLU A 64 -4.10 -1.36 19.57
C GLU A 64 -4.31 -0.88 18.13
N LEU A 65 -5.57 -0.73 17.71
CA LEU A 65 -5.92 -0.24 16.38
C LEU A 65 -5.44 1.21 16.17
N GLN A 66 -5.64 2.08 17.16
CA GLN A 66 -5.13 3.45 17.12
C GLN A 66 -3.60 3.50 17.06
N GLY A 67 -2.91 2.59 17.75
CA GLY A 67 -1.46 2.44 17.67
C GLY A 67 -1.01 2.08 16.25
N SER A 68 -1.63 1.07 15.66
CA SER A 68 -1.34 0.60 14.30
C SER A 68 -1.60 1.69 13.25
N CYS A 69 -2.72 2.41 13.36
CA CYS A 69 -3.06 3.53 12.49
C CYS A 69 -2.06 4.69 12.61
N ARG A 70 -1.59 5.01 13.83
CA ARG A 70 -0.53 6.01 14.03
C ARG A 70 0.78 5.60 13.39
N GLN A 71 1.15 4.32 13.53
CA GLN A 71 2.36 3.80 12.88
C GLN A 71 2.26 3.89 11.35
N LEU A 72 1.11 3.50 10.78
CA LEU A 72 0.86 3.65 9.34
C LEU A 72 1.01 5.10 8.89
N LYS A 73 0.42 6.05 9.63
CA LYS A 73 0.52 7.49 9.32
C LYS A 73 1.98 7.96 9.30
N ASN A 74 2.76 7.57 10.30
CA ASN A 74 4.18 7.93 10.40
C ASN A 74 5.02 7.32 9.26
N ASP A 75 4.68 6.12 8.82
CA ASP A 75 5.40 5.43 7.75
C ASP A 75 5.01 5.94 6.35
N ILE A 76 3.74 6.27 6.11
CA ILE A 76 3.25 6.63 4.76
C ILE A 76 3.43 8.11 4.41
N VAL A 77 3.28 9.02 5.38
CA VAL A 77 3.37 10.47 5.16
C VAL A 77 4.72 10.89 4.58
N PRO A 78 5.87 10.42 5.10
CA PRO A 78 7.18 10.75 4.53
C PRO A 78 7.34 10.26 3.09
N VAL A 79 6.86 9.05 2.79
CA VAL A 79 6.95 8.46 1.45
C VAL A 79 6.13 9.25 0.44
N ILE A 80 4.90 9.65 0.79
CA ILE A 80 4.06 10.48 -0.07
C ILE A 80 4.68 11.87 -0.27
N LEU A 81 5.25 12.48 0.78
CA LEU A 81 5.94 13.77 0.66
C LEU A 81 7.16 13.68 -0.24
N GLU A 82 7.92 12.58 -0.19
CA GLU A 82 9.08 12.37 -1.06
C GLU A 82 8.65 12.16 -2.52
N LEU A 83 7.62 11.34 -2.77
CA LEU A 83 7.08 11.13 -4.10
C LEU A 83 6.49 12.41 -4.71
N SER A 84 5.83 13.25 -3.89
CA SER A 84 5.29 14.55 -4.30
C SER A 84 6.41 15.51 -4.74
N LYS A 85 7.56 15.51 -4.06
CA LYS A 85 8.72 16.33 -4.44
C LYS A 85 9.41 15.87 -5.72
N LYS A 86 9.34 14.57 -6.04
CA LYS A 86 9.92 13.98 -7.27
C LYS A 86 9.00 14.12 -8.50
N GLY A 87 7.75 14.53 -8.30
CA GLY A 87 6.74 14.70 -9.35
C GLY A 87 6.73 16.07 -10.04
N VAL A 88 7.78 16.89 -9.90
CA VAL A 88 7.96 18.19 -10.58
C VAL A 88 9.29 18.22 -11.31
#